data_AF-A0A6V7XSF9-F1
#
_entry.id   AF-A0A6V7XSF9-F1
#
_cell.length_a   1.000
_cell.length_b   1.000
_cell.length_c   1.000
_cell.angle_alpha   90.00
_cell.angle_beta   90.00
_cell.angle_gamma   90.00
#
_symmetry.space_group_name_H-M   'P 1'
#
loop_
_entity.id
_entity.type
_entity.pdbx_description
1 polymer ?
#
loop_
_entity_poly.entity_id
_entity_poly.type
_entity_poly.pdbx_seq_one_letter_code
_entity_poly.pdbx_strand_id
1 'polypeptide(L)'
;MEDQWFVQGSLNMNRAVHGDVVVAQLLPESEWTAPEKTIRLRDAEETQNEGDNLPDADGEEEDDQEEDLEDSEAPEMKGKKGFTLSTYCRHFTMKLASLLLNYFASKYAWARQFLFAPSERLIPRIRIETSYYEQLIGKKVLVQIDSWPQDSHYPRGHYIRVIGNEGERKTEDEVILLKHEVPYYEFSPAVLACLPEVFWSSHPLDPPEREDLTSLDICSVDPEGCTDIDDAVLSLEL
;
A
#
# COMPACT_ATOMS: atom_id res chain seq x y z
N MET A 1 -23.53 11.33 8.70
CA MET A 1 -22.14 11.82 8.84
C MET A 1 -21.48 10.84 9.77
N GLU A 2 -20.54 10.06 9.27
CA GLU A 2 -19.75 9.19 10.13
C GLU A 2 -18.84 10.06 11.00
N ASP A 3 -18.81 9.77 12.30
CA ASP A 3 -17.90 10.41 13.23
C ASP A 3 -16.46 10.02 12.84
N GLN A 4 -15.72 10.97 12.27
CA GLN A 4 -14.31 10.79 11.92
C GLN A 4 -13.42 11.19 13.10
N TRP A 5 -12.49 10.31 13.44
CA TRP A 5 -11.53 10.47 14.54
C TRP A 5 -10.14 10.72 13.97
N PHE A 6 -9.31 11.48 14.68
CA PHE A 6 -7.96 11.83 14.23
C PHE A 6 -6.92 11.28 15.22
N VAL A 7 -5.79 10.82 14.69
CA VAL A 7 -4.64 10.41 15.49
C VAL A 7 -3.45 11.19 14.97
N GLN A 8 -2.82 11.96 15.86
CA GLN A 8 -1.71 12.84 15.51
C GLN A 8 -0.51 12.51 16.39
N GLY A 9 0.68 12.53 15.79
CA GLY A 9 1.94 12.23 16.47
C GLY A 9 2.31 10.75 16.41
N SER A 10 3.61 10.48 16.27
CA SER A 10 4.18 9.12 16.18
C SER A 10 3.87 8.28 17.41
N LEU A 11 3.88 8.89 18.59
CA LEU A 11 3.56 8.25 19.86
C LEU A 11 2.11 7.74 19.91
N ASN A 12 1.14 8.59 19.55
CA ASN A 12 -0.28 8.25 19.56
C ASN A 12 -0.66 7.25 18.46
N MET A 13 0.01 7.33 17.29
CA MET A 13 -0.10 6.32 16.25
C MET A 13 0.37 4.94 16.71
N ASN A 14 1.23 4.87 17.75
CA ASN A 14 1.74 3.65 18.36
C ASN A 14 2.12 2.58 17.33
N ARG A 15 2.90 2.99 16.31
CA ARG A 15 3.42 2.12 15.26
C ARG A 15 2.32 1.41 14.43
N ALA A 16 1.10 1.95 14.39
CA ALA A 16 0.03 1.48 13.49
C ALA A 16 0.35 1.83 12.03
N VAL A 17 -0.08 0.97 11.10
CA VAL A 17 0.08 1.16 9.66
C VAL A 17 -1.29 1.35 9.01
N HIS A 18 -1.35 2.05 7.88
CA HIS A 18 -2.60 2.25 7.14
C HIS A 18 -3.31 0.92 6.86
N GLY A 19 -4.58 0.81 7.26
CA GLY A 19 -5.41 -0.38 7.09
C GLY A 19 -5.30 -1.42 8.21
N ASP A 20 -4.55 -1.13 9.28
CA ASP A 20 -4.61 -1.92 10.51
C ASP A 20 -5.95 -1.73 11.21
N VAL A 21 -6.45 -2.80 11.85
CA VAL A 21 -7.52 -2.70 12.84
C VAL A 21 -6.88 -2.36 14.18
N VAL A 22 -7.26 -1.23 14.75
CA VAL A 22 -6.68 -0.68 15.97
C VAL A 22 -7.72 -0.57 17.07
N VAL A 23 -7.30 -0.74 18.33
CA VAL A 23 -8.08 -0.28 19.48
C VAL A 23 -7.56 1.08 19.88
N ALA A 24 -8.47 1.98 20.21
CA ALA A 24 -8.12 3.38 20.42
C ALA A 24 -8.72 3.87 21.76
N GLN A 25 -7.94 4.64 22.52
CA GLN A 25 -8.37 5.26 23.77
C GLN A 25 -8.51 6.77 23.58
N LEU A 26 -9.62 7.33 24.06
CA LEU A 26 -9.88 8.76 24.02
C LEU A 26 -8.97 9.52 24.98
N LEU A 27 -8.25 10.53 24.45
CA LEU A 27 -7.46 11.45 25.27
C LEU A 27 -8.36 12.46 26.01
N PRO A 28 -7.88 13.07 27.11
CA PRO A 28 -8.58 14.15 27.80
C PRO A 28 -8.90 15.33 26.85
N GLU A 29 -9.99 16.06 27.11
CA GLU A 29 -10.42 17.18 26.26
C GLU A 29 -9.35 18.30 26.13
N SER A 30 -8.43 18.39 27.08
CA SER A 30 -7.30 19.32 27.06
C SER A 30 -6.26 19.03 25.98
N GLU A 31 -6.20 17.79 25.47
CA GLU A 31 -5.20 17.33 24.49
C GLU A 31 -5.81 17.14 23.08
N TRP A 32 -7.04 17.60 22.88
CA TRP A 32 -7.73 17.49 21.60
C TRP A 32 -7.18 18.51 20.61
N THR A 33 -6.77 18.02 19.43
CA THR A 33 -6.24 18.85 18.36
C THR A 33 -7.18 18.87 17.16
N ALA A 34 -7.07 19.93 16.35
CA ALA A 34 -7.74 20.02 15.06
C ALA A 34 -6.83 19.45 13.96
N PRO A 35 -7.39 18.90 12.87
CA PRO A 35 -6.58 18.37 11.78
C PRO A 35 -5.66 19.44 11.17
N GLU A 36 -4.38 19.13 11.07
CA GLU A 36 -3.38 19.97 10.41
C GLU A 36 -3.70 20.11 8.91
N LYS A 37 -3.51 21.32 8.36
CA LYS A 37 -3.59 21.58 6.91
C LYS A 37 -2.25 21.44 6.20
N THR A 38 -1.19 21.11 6.95
CA THR A 38 0.18 21.04 6.44
C THR A 38 0.40 19.68 5.79
N ILE A 39 0.86 19.69 4.54
CA ILE A 39 1.31 18.48 3.85
C ILE A 39 2.75 18.24 4.26
N ARG A 40 2.99 17.23 5.10
CA ARG A 40 4.34 16.79 5.46
C ARG A 40 4.93 16.01 4.30
N LEU A 41 6.02 16.52 3.73
CA LEU A 41 6.75 15.86 2.66
C LEU A 41 7.80 14.94 3.28
N ARG A 42 7.63 13.63 3.11
CA ARG A 42 8.51 12.56 3.63
C ARG A 42 10.00 12.87 3.49
N ASP A 43 10.41 13.39 2.33
CA ASP A 43 11.83 13.59 2.01
C ASP A 43 12.49 14.76 2.77
N ALA A 44 11.71 15.71 3.29
CA ALA A 44 12.20 16.92 3.95
C ALA A 44 12.34 16.80 5.47
N GLU A 45 11.47 16.01 6.13
CA GLU A 45 11.53 15.80 7.58
C GLU A 45 12.57 14.73 7.95
N GLU A 46 12.73 13.69 7.11
CA GLU A 46 13.58 12.55 7.46
C GLU A 46 15.07 12.78 7.18
N THR A 47 15.44 13.75 6.32
CA THR A 47 16.86 14.15 6.13
C THR A 47 17.46 14.79 7.39
N GLN A 48 16.61 15.29 8.31
CA GLN A 48 17.05 15.82 9.61
C GLN A 48 17.34 14.71 10.62
N ASN A 49 16.61 13.58 10.55
CA ASN A 49 16.75 12.43 11.47
C ASN A 49 17.78 11.38 11.01
N GLU A 50 18.40 11.55 9.85
CA GLU A 50 19.39 10.61 9.29
C GLU A 50 20.77 10.67 9.98
N GLY A 51 20.98 11.64 10.89
CA GLY A 51 22.19 11.76 11.70
C GLY A 51 22.35 10.67 12.77
N ASP A 52 21.24 10.16 13.32
CA ASP A 52 21.24 9.54 14.67
C ASP A 52 20.87 8.05 14.72
N ASN A 53 20.85 7.33 13.60
CA ASN A 53 20.27 5.97 13.58
C ASN A 53 21.10 4.88 12.86
N LEU A 54 22.41 4.86 13.16
CA LEU A 54 23.25 3.66 13.10
C LEU A 54 23.38 3.06 14.51
N PRO A 55 23.63 1.75 14.67
CA PRO A 55 23.65 1.15 16.00
C PRO A 55 24.80 1.75 16.80
N ASP A 56 24.46 2.49 17.86
CA ASP A 56 25.39 2.82 18.93
C ASP A 56 25.91 1.50 19.52
N ALA A 57 27.15 1.19 19.18
CA ALA A 57 28.02 0.73 20.23
C ALA A 57 28.17 1.93 21.16
N ASP A 58 27.69 1.74 22.39
CA ASP A 58 27.92 2.57 23.57
C ASP A 58 26.77 3.57 23.80
N GLY A 59 25.89 3.21 24.74
CA GLY A 59 24.76 4.04 25.10
C GLY A 59 25.21 5.34 25.74
N GLU A 60 24.77 6.44 25.14
CA GLU A 60 24.59 7.71 25.82
C GLU A 60 23.17 8.19 25.52
N GLU A 61 22.38 8.38 26.57
CA GLU A 61 21.08 9.05 26.52
C GLU A 61 21.37 10.52 26.20
N GLU A 62 20.97 11.01 25.01
CA GLU A 62 20.97 12.44 24.72
C GLU A 62 19.54 12.98 24.75
N ASP A 63 19.35 13.98 25.64
CA ASP A 63 18.13 14.73 25.90
C ASP A 63 17.51 15.31 24.61
N ASP A 64 16.25 14.98 24.36
CA ASP A 64 15.40 15.71 23.41
C ASP A 64 15.23 17.15 23.91
N GLN A 65 15.99 18.10 23.36
CA GLN A 65 15.68 19.52 23.50
C GLN A 65 14.42 19.82 22.68
N GLU A 66 13.29 19.96 23.37
CA GLU A 66 12.08 20.58 22.85
C GLU A 66 12.44 21.99 22.31
N GLU A 67 12.53 22.14 20.99
CA GLU A 67 12.48 23.47 20.38
C GLU A 67 11.05 24.00 20.55
N ASP A 68 10.88 24.91 21.49
CA ASP A 68 9.68 25.73 21.70
C ASP A 68 9.26 26.40 20.38
N LEU A 69 8.26 25.83 19.70
CA LEU A 69 7.58 26.49 18.60
C LEU A 69 6.61 27.53 19.18
N GLU A 70 6.91 28.80 18.95
CA GLU A 70 6.13 29.97 19.37
C GLU A 70 4.61 29.77 19.16
N ASP A 71 3.85 30.02 20.24
CA ASP A 71 2.39 30.04 20.29
C ASP A 71 1.80 30.89 19.15
N SER A 72 1.39 30.24 18.06
CA SER A 72 0.47 30.85 17.10
C SER A 72 -0.96 30.54 17.50
N GLU A 73 -1.70 31.58 17.88
CA GLU A 73 -3.09 31.50 18.34
C GLU A 73 -3.94 30.62 17.42
N ALA A 74 -4.49 29.54 17.99
CA ALA A 74 -5.35 28.61 17.28
C ALA A 74 -6.62 29.32 16.77
N PRO A 75 -6.96 29.22 15.46
CA PRO A 75 -8.24 29.73 14.99
C PRO A 75 -9.37 28.88 15.59
N GLU A 76 -10.26 29.51 16.36
CA GLU A 76 -11.51 28.91 16.84
C GLU A 76 -12.37 28.43 15.65
N MET A 77 -12.19 27.18 15.23
CA MET A 77 -13.17 26.48 14.40
C MET A 77 -14.08 25.65 15.31
N LYS A 78 -15.13 26.31 15.82
CA LYS A 78 -16.32 25.63 16.33
C LYS A 78 -16.92 24.78 15.21
N GLY A 79 -16.71 23.47 15.22
CA GLY A 79 -17.48 22.59 14.33
C GLY A 79 -16.93 21.20 14.04
N LYS A 80 -15.68 20.88 14.39
CA LYS A 80 -15.17 19.51 14.27
C LYS A 80 -14.42 19.17 15.54
N LYS A 81 -15.06 18.40 16.42
CA LYS A 81 -14.41 17.84 17.61
C LYS A 81 -13.35 16.87 17.10
N GLY A 82 -12.12 17.34 16.94
CA GLY A 82 -10.99 16.50 16.64
C GLY A 82 -10.64 15.75 17.91
N PHE A 83 -11.06 14.50 17.99
CA PHE A 83 -10.75 13.66 19.12
C PHE A 83 -9.43 12.95 18.82
N THR A 84 -8.41 13.23 19.60
CA THR A 84 -7.14 12.51 19.53
C THR A 84 -7.30 11.18 20.25
N LEU A 85 -6.99 10.07 19.55
CA LEU A 85 -6.98 8.74 20.14
C LEU A 85 -5.55 8.22 20.30
N SER A 86 -5.26 7.52 21.40
CA SER A 86 -4.03 6.73 21.56
C SER A 86 -4.29 5.27 21.16
N THR A 87 -3.45 4.70 20.31
CA THR A 87 -3.63 3.32 19.80
C THR A 87 -3.10 2.28 20.78
N TYR A 88 -3.87 1.23 21.08
CA TYR A 88 -3.51 0.09 21.95
C TYR A 88 -3.64 -1.23 21.17
N CYS A 89 -2.51 -1.84 20.79
CA CYS A 89 -2.37 -3.17 20.15
C CYS A 89 -2.78 -3.33 18.67
N ARG A 90 -2.03 -4.21 17.97
CA ARG A 90 -2.10 -4.48 16.52
C ARG A 90 -2.58 -5.89 16.21
N HIS A 91 -3.35 -6.04 15.13
CA HIS A 91 -3.44 -7.29 14.37
C HIS A 91 -2.72 -7.08 13.04
N PHE A 92 -1.51 -7.61 12.90
CA PHE A 92 -0.74 -7.55 11.67
C PHE A 92 -1.45 -8.37 10.60
N THR A 93 -2.15 -7.71 9.69
CA THR A 93 -2.46 -8.33 8.41
C THR A 93 -1.23 -8.08 7.55
N MET A 94 -0.58 -9.16 7.09
CA MET A 94 0.62 -9.11 6.26
C MET A 94 0.37 -8.19 5.07
N LYS A 95 0.87 -6.96 5.12
CA LYS A 95 0.83 -6.08 3.96
C LYS A 95 2.03 -6.46 3.12
N LEU A 96 1.73 -7.09 1.99
CA LEU A 96 2.60 -7.10 0.81
C LEU A 96 2.90 -5.65 0.50
N ALA A 97 4.02 -5.21 1.02
CA ALA A 97 4.46 -3.87 0.82
C ALA A 97 5.30 -3.97 -0.46
N SER A 98 4.66 -3.84 -1.62
CA SER A 98 5.31 -3.55 -2.91
C SER A 98 5.93 -2.16 -2.84
N LEU A 99 6.96 -2.04 -2.03
CA LEU A 99 7.58 -0.79 -1.66
C LEU A 99 8.79 -0.60 -2.56
N LEU A 100 8.87 0.57 -3.18
CA LEU A 100 9.84 0.89 -4.20
C LEU A 100 10.82 1.90 -3.64
N LEU A 101 12.05 1.48 -3.41
CA LEU A 101 12.81 1.97 -2.28
C LEU A 101 14.05 2.71 -2.77
N ASN A 102 14.16 3.99 -2.41
CA ASN A 102 15.35 4.79 -2.68
C ASN A 102 16.36 4.68 -1.52
N TYR A 103 17.63 4.56 -1.88
CA TYR A 103 18.76 4.37 -0.97
C TYR A 103 19.09 5.64 -0.17
N PHE A 104 19.38 5.45 1.12
CA PHE A 104 20.17 6.37 1.92
C PHE A 104 21.42 5.66 2.43
N ALA A 105 22.56 6.32 2.30
CA ALA A 105 23.85 5.71 2.51
C ALA A 105 24.11 5.33 3.96
N SER A 106 24.51 4.08 4.18
CA SER A 106 25.33 3.81 5.36
C SER A 106 26.71 4.42 5.14
N LYS A 107 27.21 5.15 6.14
CA LYS A 107 28.57 5.68 6.19
C LYS A 107 29.64 4.58 6.14
N TYR A 108 29.24 3.32 6.33
CA TYR A 108 30.15 2.19 6.51
C TYR A 108 29.93 1.12 5.44
N ALA A 109 31.01 0.78 4.72
CA ALA A 109 31.03 -0.23 3.67
C ALA A 109 30.65 -1.66 4.14
N TRP A 110 30.58 -1.91 5.45
CA TRP A 110 30.23 -3.20 6.04
C TRP A 110 28.77 -3.29 6.49
N ALA A 111 28.00 -2.20 6.41
CA ALA A 111 26.63 -2.20 6.87
C ALA A 111 25.77 -3.14 6.02
N ARG A 112 24.99 -3.98 6.71
CA ARG A 112 24.05 -4.91 6.09
C ARG A 112 22.60 -4.44 6.21
N GLN A 113 22.37 -3.39 7.00
CA GLN A 113 21.04 -2.83 7.23
C GLN A 113 20.87 -1.57 6.39
N PHE A 114 19.78 -1.53 5.63
CA PHE A 114 19.45 -0.39 4.78
C PHE A 114 18.01 0.03 5.07
N LEU A 115 17.76 1.34 4.94
CA LEU A 115 16.41 1.88 4.93
C LEU A 115 15.89 1.90 3.51
N PHE A 116 14.64 1.52 3.42
CA PHE A 116 13.96 1.35 2.17
C PHE A 116 12.65 2.16 2.24
N ALA A 117 12.43 3.10 1.31
CA ALA A 117 11.23 3.93 1.24
C ALA A 117 10.04 3.34 0.42
N PRO A 118 8.86 3.08 1.00
CA PRO A 118 7.61 2.78 0.29
C PRO A 118 7.23 3.61 -0.93
N SER A 119 6.62 2.97 -1.95
CA SER A 119 5.87 3.69 -2.99
C SER A 119 4.64 4.39 -2.42
N GLU A 120 3.98 3.76 -1.44
CA GLU A 120 2.88 4.34 -0.70
C GLU A 120 3.38 5.29 0.38
N ARG A 121 2.92 6.54 0.34
CA ARG A 121 3.31 7.57 1.33
C ARG A 121 2.81 7.29 2.75
N LEU A 122 1.79 6.45 2.89
CA LEU A 122 1.14 6.11 4.14
C LEU A 122 1.88 5.03 4.96
N ILE A 123 2.88 4.38 4.36
CA ILE A 123 3.70 3.38 5.03
C ILE A 123 5.05 4.04 5.37
N PRO A 124 5.61 3.88 6.59
CA PRO A 124 6.92 4.42 6.93
C PRO A 124 8.04 3.66 6.20
N ARG A 125 9.26 4.23 6.16
CA ARG A 125 10.44 3.49 5.66
C ARG A 125 10.64 2.21 6.45
N ILE A 126 11.13 1.17 5.78
CA ILE A 126 11.39 -0.14 6.38
C ILE A 126 12.89 -0.38 6.46
N ARG A 127 13.35 -0.85 7.61
CA ARG A 127 14.71 -1.35 7.80
C ARG A 127 14.79 -2.80 7.34
N ILE A 128 15.65 -3.09 6.37
CA ILE A 128 15.87 -4.45 5.85
C ILE A 128 17.36 -4.77 5.93
N GLU A 129 17.65 -6.01 6.33
CA GLU A 129 19.01 -6.54 6.31
C GLU A 129 19.26 -7.35 5.04
N THR A 130 20.28 -7.00 4.25
CA THR A 130 20.66 -7.73 3.03
C THR A 130 22.13 -7.52 2.68
N SER A 131 22.78 -8.58 2.16
CA SER A 131 24.10 -8.49 1.55
C SER A 131 24.06 -8.16 0.04
N TYR A 132 22.88 -8.23 -0.57
CA TYR A 132 22.69 -8.07 -2.02
C TYR A 132 22.35 -6.63 -2.44
N TYR A 133 22.67 -5.65 -1.60
CA TYR A 133 22.22 -4.25 -1.78
C TYR A 133 22.54 -3.68 -3.16
N GLU A 134 23.75 -3.93 -3.70
CA GLU A 134 24.19 -3.44 -5.02
C GLU A 134 23.26 -3.90 -6.15
N GLN A 135 22.69 -5.10 -6.02
CA GLN A 135 21.81 -5.68 -7.03
C GLN A 135 20.37 -5.17 -6.93
N LEU A 136 20.00 -4.57 -5.80
CA LEU A 136 18.66 -4.04 -5.55
C LEU A 136 18.54 -2.56 -5.93
N ILE A 137 19.67 -1.86 -6.10
CA ILE A 137 19.69 -0.45 -6.51
C ILE A 137 19.04 -0.30 -7.90
N GLY A 138 18.13 0.68 -8.02
CA GLY A 138 17.40 0.94 -9.27
C GLY A 138 16.36 -0.11 -9.62
N LYS A 139 16.01 -0.99 -8.69
CA LYS A 139 15.01 -2.04 -8.88
C LYS A 139 13.79 -1.83 -8.01
N LYS A 140 12.63 -2.19 -8.56
CA LYS A 140 11.40 -2.35 -7.81
C LYS A 140 11.44 -3.70 -7.10
N VAL A 141 11.19 -3.72 -5.79
CA VAL A 141 11.24 -4.93 -4.98
C VAL A 141 9.97 -5.09 -4.16
N LEU A 142 9.65 -6.33 -3.82
CA LEU A 142 8.55 -6.66 -2.94
C LEU A 142 9.09 -6.89 -1.54
N VAL A 143 8.50 -6.26 -0.53
CA VAL A 143 8.95 -6.30 0.86
C VAL A 143 7.79 -6.69 1.77
N GLN A 144 8.10 -7.37 2.86
CA GLN A 144 7.18 -7.65 3.94
C GLN A 144 7.70 -7.05 5.25
N ILE A 145 6.81 -6.41 6.00
CA ILE A 145 7.09 -5.99 7.38
C ILE A 145 6.96 -7.22 8.28
N ASP A 146 7.99 -7.49 9.08
CA ASP A 146 8.04 -8.63 10.00
C ASP A 146 7.69 -8.21 11.42
N SER A 147 8.25 -7.10 11.88
CA SER A 147 8.06 -6.60 13.24
C SER A 147 8.34 -5.11 13.30
N TRP A 148 7.87 -4.45 14.36
CA TRP A 148 8.25 -3.08 14.65
C TRP A 148 8.50 -2.93 16.15
N PRO A 149 9.75 -3.18 16.58
CA PRO A 149 10.19 -3.08 17.97
C PRO A 149 9.94 -1.70 18.57
N GLN A 150 9.81 -1.63 19.90
CA GLN A 150 9.53 -0.37 20.59
C GLN A 150 10.72 0.59 20.61
N ASP A 151 11.93 0.04 20.62
CA ASP A 151 13.23 0.72 20.53
C ASP A 151 13.59 1.12 19.09
N SER A 152 12.67 1.02 18.13
CA SER A 152 12.95 1.30 16.73
C SER A 152 11.96 2.28 16.12
N HIS A 153 12.49 3.36 15.55
CA HIS A 153 11.70 4.32 14.79
C HIS A 153 11.12 3.74 13.50
N TYR A 154 11.75 2.70 12.94
CA TYR A 154 11.33 2.10 11.68
C TYR A 154 10.94 0.63 11.85
N PRO A 155 9.89 0.15 11.17
CA PRO A 155 9.61 -1.29 11.09
C PRO A 155 10.79 -2.05 10.48
N ARG A 156 10.97 -3.29 10.96
CA ARG A 156 11.89 -4.27 10.39
C ARG A 156 11.13 -5.15 9.41
N GLY A 157 11.77 -5.47 8.29
CA GLY A 157 11.21 -6.35 7.28
C GLY A 157 12.28 -7.07 6.47
N HIS A 158 11.82 -7.87 5.52
CA HIS A 158 12.66 -8.56 4.55
C HIS A 158 12.10 -8.38 3.13
N TYR A 159 12.99 -8.38 2.14
CA TYR A 159 12.56 -8.40 0.75
C TYR A 159 12.19 -9.84 0.35
N ILE A 160 11.08 -10.00 -0.35
CA ILE A 160 10.59 -11.28 -0.85
C ILE A 160 11.20 -11.58 -2.22
N ARG A 161 11.11 -10.62 -3.15
CA ARG A 161 11.64 -10.77 -4.52
C ARG A 161 11.88 -9.43 -5.21
N VAL A 162 12.68 -9.47 -6.26
CA VAL A 162 12.82 -8.38 -7.24
C VAL A 162 11.68 -8.49 -8.25
N ILE A 163 11.00 -7.38 -8.53
CA ILE A 163 9.97 -7.28 -9.57
C ILE A 163 10.64 -6.97 -10.91
N GLY A 164 11.47 -5.92 -10.95
CA GLY A 164 12.20 -5.53 -12.16
C GLY A 164 12.91 -4.20 -12.01
N ASN A 165 13.40 -3.65 -13.12
CA ASN A 165 14.07 -2.35 -13.11
C ASN A 165 13.04 -1.22 -13.02
N GLU A 166 13.36 -0.16 -12.28
CA GLU A 166 12.52 1.04 -12.21
C GLU A 166 12.37 1.70 -13.59
N GLY A 167 11.15 2.14 -13.91
CA GLY A 167 10.84 2.81 -15.18
C GLY A 167 10.64 1.87 -16.37
N GLU A 168 10.85 0.55 -16.19
CA GLU A 168 10.48 -0.44 -17.20
C GLU A 168 8.97 -0.69 -17.18
N ARG A 169 8.31 -0.57 -18.33
CA ARG A 169 6.85 -0.71 -18.45
C ARG A 169 6.32 -1.99 -17.81
N LYS A 170 6.94 -3.14 -18.10
CA LYS A 170 6.52 -4.44 -17.54
C LYS A 170 6.58 -4.46 -16.01
N THR A 171 7.62 -3.85 -15.45
CA THR A 171 7.78 -3.72 -14.00
C THR A 171 6.68 -2.85 -13.39
N GLU A 172 6.41 -1.69 -13.98
CA GLU A 172 5.38 -0.78 -13.48
C GLU A 172 3.96 -1.36 -13.61
N ASP A 173 3.69 -2.08 -14.71
CA ASP A 173 2.43 -2.82 -14.90
C ASP A 173 2.23 -3.84 -13.77
N GLU A 174 3.25 -4.64 -13.45
CA GLU A 174 3.19 -5.63 -12.36
C GLU A 174 3.05 -4.97 -10.97
N VAL A 175 3.75 -3.86 -10.72
CA VAL A 175 3.66 -3.10 -9.47
C VAL A 175 2.24 -2.60 -9.22
N ILE A 176 1.56 -2.09 -10.26
CA ILE A 176 0.18 -1.61 -10.15
C ILE A 176 -0.76 -2.76 -9.79
N LEU A 177 -0.63 -3.91 -10.46
CA LEU A 177 -1.46 -5.08 -10.20
C LEU A 177 -1.28 -5.58 -8.75
N LEU A 178 -0.03 -5.67 -8.28
CA LEU A 178 0.27 -6.08 -6.90
C LEU A 178 -0.31 -5.09 -5.87
N LYS A 179 -0.21 -3.79 -6.13
CA LYS A 179 -0.70 -2.75 -5.22
C LYS A 179 -2.21 -2.84 -5.01
N HIS A 180 -2.95 -3.18 -6.05
CA HIS A 180 -4.40 -3.30 -6.01
C HIS A 180 -4.88 -4.73 -5.72
N GLU A 181 -3.97 -5.62 -5.32
CA GLU A 181 -4.25 -7.03 -5.03
C GLU A 181 -4.96 -7.74 -6.19
N VAL A 182 -4.66 -7.33 -7.43
CA VAL A 182 -5.22 -7.92 -8.64
C VAL A 182 -4.40 -9.16 -9.01
N PRO A 183 -4.97 -10.38 -8.96
CA PRO A 183 -4.25 -11.58 -9.37
C PRO A 183 -3.96 -11.53 -10.87
N TYR A 184 -2.69 -11.69 -11.25
CA TYR A 184 -2.22 -11.65 -12.64
C TYR A 184 -1.48 -12.93 -13.06
N TYR A 185 -1.54 -13.95 -12.21
CA TYR A 185 -0.98 -15.27 -12.49
C TYR A 185 -1.84 -16.00 -13.53
N GLU A 186 -1.20 -16.90 -14.29
CA GLU A 186 -1.93 -17.80 -15.17
C GLU A 186 -2.90 -18.69 -14.38
N PHE A 187 -4.02 -19.04 -15.01
CA PHE A 187 -4.97 -19.98 -14.42
C PHE A 187 -4.31 -21.32 -14.14
N SER A 188 -4.60 -21.91 -12.98
CA SER A 188 -4.04 -23.20 -12.61
C SER A 188 -4.47 -24.31 -13.59
N PRO A 189 -3.70 -25.40 -13.73
CA PRO A 189 -4.09 -26.54 -14.57
C PRO A 189 -5.45 -27.13 -14.20
N ALA A 190 -5.83 -27.08 -12.92
CA ALA A 190 -7.14 -27.54 -12.46
C ALA A 190 -8.30 -26.67 -12.98
N VAL A 191 -8.09 -25.35 -13.08
CA VAL A 191 -9.07 -24.42 -13.68
C VAL A 191 -9.15 -24.63 -15.19
N LEU A 192 -8.00 -24.77 -15.85
CA LEU A 192 -7.95 -25.03 -17.30
C LEU A 192 -8.60 -26.37 -17.67
N ALA A 193 -8.51 -27.39 -16.81
CA ALA A 193 -9.17 -28.67 -17.01
C ALA A 193 -10.71 -28.62 -16.97
N CYS A 194 -11.29 -27.54 -16.44
CA CYS A 194 -12.74 -27.30 -16.46
C CYS A 194 -13.24 -26.68 -17.77
N LEU A 195 -12.34 -26.25 -18.66
CA LEU A 195 -12.73 -25.69 -19.95
C LEU A 195 -13.32 -26.79 -20.85
N PRO A 196 -14.36 -26.48 -21.65
CA PRO A 196 -14.88 -27.41 -22.63
C PRO A 196 -13.84 -27.71 -23.72
N GLU A 197 -14.00 -28.82 -24.43
CA GLU A 197 -13.16 -29.13 -25.59
C GLU A 197 -13.29 -28.06 -26.68
N VAL A 198 -12.17 -27.74 -27.33
CA VAL A 198 -11.95 -26.54 -28.18
C VAL A 198 -12.93 -26.44 -29.37
N PHE A 199 -13.58 -27.53 -29.75
CA PHE A 199 -14.55 -27.58 -30.85
C PHE A 199 -15.99 -27.55 -30.34
N TRP A 200 -16.32 -26.55 -29.52
CA TRP A 200 -17.70 -26.29 -29.16
C TRP A 200 -18.47 -25.88 -30.42
N SER A 201 -19.44 -26.71 -30.82
CA SER A 201 -20.45 -26.34 -31.82
C SER A 201 -21.76 -26.13 -31.09
N SER A 202 -22.52 -25.11 -31.49
CA SER A 202 -23.91 -24.98 -31.07
C SER A 202 -24.69 -26.18 -31.62
N HIS A 203 -24.80 -27.25 -30.83
CA HIS A 203 -25.79 -28.28 -31.14
C HIS A 203 -27.18 -27.62 -31.12
N PRO A 204 -28.01 -27.88 -32.13
CA PRO A 204 -29.36 -27.34 -32.14
C PRO A 204 -30.11 -27.97 -30.96
N LEU A 205 -30.38 -27.14 -29.95
CA LEU A 205 -31.35 -27.36 -28.86
C LEU A 205 -30.89 -28.28 -27.71
N ASP A 206 -29.73 -27.99 -27.11
CA ASP A 206 -29.43 -28.47 -25.74
C ASP A 206 -29.08 -27.29 -24.82
N PRO A 207 -29.83 -27.05 -23.72
CA PRO A 207 -31.01 -27.78 -23.24
C PRO A 207 -32.31 -27.44 -24.01
N PRO A 208 -33.38 -28.28 -23.89
CA PRO A 208 -34.66 -28.10 -24.59
C PRO A 208 -35.44 -26.83 -24.21
N GLU A 209 -35.02 -26.14 -23.16
CA GLU A 209 -35.58 -24.86 -22.72
C GLU A 209 -35.00 -23.65 -23.48
N ARG A 210 -33.99 -23.86 -24.32
CA ARG A 210 -33.35 -22.80 -25.10
C ARG A 210 -34.21 -22.44 -26.32
N GLU A 211 -34.60 -21.16 -26.40
CA GLU A 211 -35.30 -20.61 -27.56
C GLU A 211 -34.35 -20.37 -28.74
N ASP A 212 -34.83 -20.64 -29.96
CA ASP A 212 -34.07 -20.39 -31.19
C ASP A 212 -34.38 -18.98 -31.73
N LEU A 213 -33.38 -18.09 -31.67
CA LEU A 213 -33.42 -16.72 -32.18
C LEU A 213 -32.50 -16.50 -33.38
N THR A 214 -31.97 -17.57 -33.99
CA THR A 214 -30.97 -17.50 -35.07
C THR A 214 -31.49 -16.87 -36.37
N SER A 215 -32.82 -16.72 -36.50
CA SER A 215 -33.47 -16.06 -37.64
C SER A 215 -33.65 -14.56 -37.49
N LEU A 216 -33.33 -13.97 -36.33
CA LEU A 216 -33.48 -12.55 -36.05
C LEU A 216 -32.23 -11.77 -36.47
N ASP A 217 -32.43 -10.53 -36.91
CA ASP A 217 -31.34 -9.59 -37.22
C ASP A 217 -30.77 -9.00 -35.93
N ILE A 218 -29.75 -9.68 -35.41
CA ILE A 218 -29.03 -9.31 -34.19
C ILE A 218 -27.65 -8.76 -34.57
N CYS A 219 -27.24 -7.66 -33.97
CA CYS A 219 -25.89 -7.08 -34.16
C CYS A 219 -25.22 -6.74 -32.82
N SER A 220 -23.89 -6.66 -32.81
CA SER A 220 -23.11 -6.09 -31.71
C SER A 220 -22.49 -4.77 -32.15
N VAL A 221 -22.27 -3.86 -31.20
CA VAL A 221 -21.64 -2.55 -31.43
C VAL A 221 -20.44 -2.40 -30.49
N ASP A 222 -19.29 -2.83 -30.98
CA ASP A 222 -18.05 -2.90 -30.20
C ASP A 222 -17.02 -1.84 -30.60
N PRO A 223 -16.12 -1.43 -29.69
CA PRO A 223 -14.93 -0.66 -30.02
C PRO A 223 -13.96 -1.41 -30.95
N GLU A 224 -13.12 -0.67 -31.67
CA GLU A 224 -12.05 -1.27 -32.47
C GLU A 224 -11.09 -2.10 -31.60
N GLY A 225 -10.86 -3.36 -32.01
CA GLY A 225 -9.97 -4.29 -31.29
C GLY A 225 -10.64 -5.12 -30.18
N CYS A 226 -11.97 -5.06 -30.04
CA CYS A 226 -12.72 -5.95 -29.15
C CYS A 226 -12.49 -7.42 -29.49
N THR A 227 -12.12 -8.22 -28.48
CA THR A 227 -11.91 -9.68 -28.58
C THR A 227 -13.01 -10.47 -27.89
N ASP A 228 -13.64 -9.88 -26.88
CA ASP A 228 -14.59 -10.53 -25.98
C ASP A 228 -15.94 -9.81 -26.12
N ILE A 229 -16.86 -10.39 -26.89
CA ILE A 229 -18.18 -9.80 -27.20
C ILE A 229 -19.19 -10.37 -26.21
N ASP A 230 -19.65 -9.53 -25.29
CA ASP A 230 -20.58 -9.93 -24.23
C ASP A 230 -22.04 -9.64 -24.57
N ASP A 231 -22.32 -8.63 -25.39
CA ASP A 231 -23.67 -8.17 -25.70
C ASP A 231 -24.02 -8.19 -27.20
N ALA A 232 -25.32 -8.25 -27.47
CA ALA A 232 -25.88 -8.11 -28.79
C ALA A 232 -27.29 -7.54 -28.69
N VAL A 233 -27.65 -6.70 -29.64
CA VAL A 233 -28.91 -5.96 -29.66
C VAL A 233 -29.71 -6.26 -30.92
N LEU A 234 -31.03 -6.15 -30.80
CA LEU A 234 -31.96 -6.21 -31.92
C LEU A 234 -32.99 -5.09 -31.76
N SER A 235 -33.42 -4.49 -32.87
CA SER A 235 -34.46 -3.45 -32.88
C SER A 235 -35.66 -3.96 -33.64
N LEU A 236 -36.83 -4.00 -33.00
CA LEU A 236 -38.10 -4.33 -33.64
C LEU A 236 -38.89 -3.04 -33.89
N GLU A 237 -39.41 -2.86 -35.10
CA GLU A 237 -40.52 -1.93 -35.31
C GLU A 237 -41.80 -2.58 -34.78
N LEU A 238 -42.44 -1.94 -33.80
CA LEU A 238 -43.72 -2.34 -33.22
C LEU A 238 -44.89 -1.64 -33.91
#